data_AF-A0A3R9PZS5-F1
#
_entry.id   AF-A0A3R9PZS5-F1
#
_cell.length_a   1.000
_cell.length_b   1.000
_cell.length_c   1.000
_cell.angle_alpha   90.00
_cell.angle_beta   90.00
_cell.angle_gamma   90.00
#
_symmetry.space_group_name_H-M   'P 1'
#
loop_
_entity.id
_entity.type
_entity.pdbx_description
1 polymer ?
#
loop_
_entity_poly.entity_id
_entity_poly.type
_entity_poly.pdbx_seq_one_letter_code
_entity_poly.pdbx_strand_id
1 'polypeptide(L)'
;RREMSRVLSGNPITDVLTEEERIRLKELIEKDELTLEEADELYKIADKLVEEYGDKYTEVWKLLWYSRFWIGYNLRKQREERKEEKRRD
;
A
#
# COMPACT_ATOMS: atom_id res chain seq x y z
N ARG A 1 -11.17 5.18 1.00
CA ARG A 1 -10.98 4.42 2.26
C ARG A 1 -12.09 3.40 2.54
N ARG A 2 -13.38 3.77 2.62
CA ARG A 2 -14.47 2.78 2.80
C ARG A 2 -14.54 1.70 1.71
N GLU A 3 -14.29 2.03 0.45
CA GLU A 3 -14.28 1.03 -0.63
C GLU A 3 -13.14 0.02 -0.49
N MET A 4 -11.91 0.48 -0.23
CA MET A 4 -10.75 -0.40 0.00
C MET A 4 -10.93 -1.29 1.24
N SER A 5 -11.54 -0.75 2.31
CA SER A 5 -11.87 -1.53 3.51
C SER A 5 -12.94 -2.61 3.24
N ARG A 6 -13.90 -2.34 2.33
CA ARG A 6 -14.88 -3.34 1.89
C ARG A 6 -14.27 -4.48 1.05
N VAL A 7 -13.16 -4.24 0.34
CA VAL A 7 -12.42 -5.30 -0.36
C VAL A 7 -11.92 -6.36 0.64
N LEU A 8 -11.64 -5.96 1.88
CA LEU A 8 -11.13 -6.82 2.94
C LEU A 8 -12.24 -7.54 3.72
N SER A 9 -13.43 -6.95 3.84
CA SER A 9 -14.52 -7.50 4.65
C SER A 9 -15.42 -8.42 3.81
N GLY A 10 -15.22 -9.74 3.95
CA GLY A 10 -16.15 -10.76 3.45
C GLY A 10 -15.80 -11.36 2.09
N ASN A 11 -14.59 -11.11 1.57
CA ASN A 11 -14.09 -11.70 0.33
C ASN A 11 -12.99 -12.73 0.62
N PRO A 12 -12.95 -13.90 -0.06
CA PRO A 12 -11.92 -14.93 0.12
C PRO A 12 -10.51 -14.49 -0.33
N ILE A 13 -10.39 -13.25 -0.81
CA ILE A 13 -9.15 -12.66 -1.34
C ILE A 13 -8.06 -12.57 -0.26
N THR A 14 -8.42 -12.56 1.04
CA THR A 14 -7.45 -12.44 2.14
C THR A 14 -7.00 -13.78 2.72
N ASP A 15 -7.42 -14.92 2.15
CA ASP A 15 -7.03 -16.26 2.62
C ASP A 15 -5.54 -16.56 2.37
N VAL A 16 -4.93 -15.90 1.38
CA VAL A 16 -3.48 -15.98 1.08
C VAL A 16 -2.62 -15.27 2.11
N LEU A 17 -3.22 -14.34 2.87
CA LEU A 17 -2.50 -13.52 3.84
C LEU A 17 -2.39 -14.23 5.19
N THR A 18 -1.31 -13.98 5.93
CA THR A 18 -1.26 -14.31 7.35
C THR A 18 -2.17 -13.39 8.16
N GLU A 19 -2.45 -13.74 9.42
CA GLU A 19 -3.23 -12.87 10.30
C GLU A 19 -2.54 -11.53 10.53
N GLU A 20 -1.21 -11.54 10.69
CA GLU A 20 -0.41 -10.32 10.82
C GLU A 20 -0.53 -9.46 9.56
N GLU A 21 -0.44 -10.05 8.36
CA GLU A 21 -0.59 -9.32 7.11
C GLU A 21 -2.00 -8.74 6.94
N ARG A 22 -3.05 -9.45 7.38
CA ARG A 22 -4.42 -8.91 7.37
C ARG A 22 -4.56 -7.70 8.28
N ILE A 23 -3.99 -7.76 9.49
CA ILE A 23 -3.98 -6.63 10.43
C ILE A 23 -3.22 -5.46 9.83
N ARG A 24 -2.00 -5.69 9.34
CA ARG A 24 -1.15 -4.65 8.73
C ARG A 24 -1.81 -4.02 7.51
N LEU A 25 -2.41 -4.81 6.62
CA LEU A 25 -3.15 -4.32 5.47
C LEU A 25 -4.25 -3.32 5.86
N LYS A 26 -5.01 -3.65 6.91
CA LYS A 26 -6.06 -2.77 7.44
C LYS A 26 -5.47 -1.47 8.00
N GLU A 27 -4.44 -1.57 8.83
CA GLU A 27 -3.76 -0.40 9.40
C GLU A 27 -3.22 0.54 8.31
N LEU A 28 -2.55 -0.02 7.29
CA LEU A 28 -1.94 0.73 6.19
C LEU A 28 -3.00 1.43 5.31
N ILE A 29 -4.14 0.80 5.05
CA ILE A 29 -5.22 1.42 4.26
C ILE A 29 -5.96 2.51 5.05
N GLU A 30 -6.01 2.39 6.38
CA GLU A 30 -6.68 3.36 7.25
C GLU A 30 -5.82 4.61 7.53
N LYS A 31 -4.49 4.52 7.43
CA LYS A 31 -3.58 5.66 7.61
C LYS A 31 -3.79 6.79 6.60
N ASP A 32 -3.58 8.02 7.08
CA ASP A 32 -3.63 9.24 6.26
C ASP A 32 -2.41 9.40 5.37
N GLU A 33 -1.23 9.11 5.91
CA GLU A 33 0.06 9.16 5.22
C GLU A 33 0.84 7.88 5.49
N LEU A 34 1.45 7.32 4.45
CA LEU A 34 2.39 6.21 4.59
C LEU A 34 3.81 6.73 4.49
N THR A 35 4.69 6.22 5.34
CA THR A 35 6.13 6.30 5.12
C THR A 35 6.56 5.45 3.92
N LEU A 36 7.81 5.61 3.47
CA LEU A 36 8.34 4.77 2.38
C LEU A 36 8.34 3.27 2.74
N GLU A 37 8.70 2.93 3.98
CA GLU A 37 8.73 1.55 4.46
C GLU A 37 7.33 0.94 4.51
N GLU A 38 6.36 1.69 5.02
CA GLU A 38 4.96 1.26 5.06
C GLU A 38 4.34 1.12 3.66
N ALA A 39 4.73 1.98 2.73
CA ALA A 39 4.32 1.87 1.34
C ALA A 39 4.90 0.61 0.66
N ASP A 40 6.15 0.25 0.99
CA ASP A 40 6.78 -1.00 0.53
C ASP A 40 6.14 -2.23 1.16
N GLU A 41 5.78 -2.16 2.44
CA GLU A 41 5.02 -3.22 3.12
C GLU A 41 3.65 -3.43 2.47
N LEU A 42 2.91 -2.34 2.20
CA LEU A 42 1.64 -2.41 1.49
C LEU A 42 1.80 -2.98 0.08
N TYR A 43 2.92 -2.66 -0.59
CA TYR A 43 3.24 -3.23 -1.90
C TYR A 43 3.39 -4.75 -1.82
N LYS A 44 4.19 -5.26 -0.89
CA LYS A 44 4.40 -6.71 -0.72
C LYS A 44 3.10 -7.47 -0.46
N ILE A 45 2.23 -6.91 0.38
CA ILE A 45 0.92 -7.51 0.64
C ILE A 45 0.06 -7.47 -0.63
N ALA A 46 0.00 -6.33 -1.32
CA ALA A 46 -0.79 -6.19 -2.54
C ALA A 46 -0.28 -7.08 -3.68
N ASP A 47 1.03 -7.28 -3.80
CA ASP A 47 1.67 -8.11 -4.82
C ASP A 47 1.25 -9.58 -4.67
N LYS A 48 1.29 -10.12 -3.44
CA LYS A 48 0.76 -11.46 -3.13
C LYS A 48 -0.71 -11.62 -3.53
N LEU A 49 -1.52 -10.62 -3.24
CA LEU A 49 -2.94 -10.64 -3.63
C LEU A 49 -3.11 -10.62 -5.15
N VAL A 50 -2.30 -9.85 -5.87
CA VAL A 50 -2.33 -9.81 -7.34
C VAL A 50 -1.85 -11.12 -7.95
N GLU A 51 -0.83 -11.77 -7.38
CA GLU A 51 -0.35 -13.07 -7.86
C GLU A 51 -1.44 -14.15 -7.82
N GLU A 52 -2.23 -14.21 -6.74
CA GLU A 52 -3.28 -15.24 -6.60
C GLU A 52 -4.62 -14.84 -7.26
N TYR A 53 -4.96 -13.55 -7.21
CA TYR A 53 -6.31 -13.06 -7.48
C TYR A 53 -6.39 -11.98 -8.56
N GLY A 54 -5.28 -11.60 -9.17
CA GLY A 54 -5.22 -10.52 -10.15
C GLY A 54 -6.02 -10.78 -11.42
N ASP A 55 -6.26 -12.05 -11.76
CA ASP A 55 -7.11 -12.48 -12.88
C ASP A 55 -8.61 -12.44 -12.54
N LYS A 56 -8.96 -12.56 -11.26
CA LYS A 56 -10.36 -12.68 -10.78
C LYS A 56 -10.91 -11.37 -10.24
N TYR A 57 -10.08 -10.55 -9.60
CA TYR A 57 -10.53 -9.38 -8.86
C TYR A 57 -9.72 -8.14 -9.25
N THR A 58 -10.33 -7.20 -9.94
CA THR A 58 -9.65 -5.95 -10.34
C THR A 58 -9.26 -5.10 -9.12
N GLU A 59 -9.94 -5.28 -7.98
CA GLU A 59 -9.69 -4.60 -6.72
C GLU A 59 -8.27 -4.79 -6.19
N VAL A 60 -7.65 -5.95 -6.39
CA VAL A 60 -6.28 -6.20 -5.90
C VAL A 60 -5.25 -5.35 -6.65
N TRP A 61 -5.50 -5.06 -7.93
CA TRP A 61 -4.68 -4.13 -8.70
C TRP A 61 -4.79 -2.69 -8.20
N LYS A 62 -5.96 -2.26 -7.72
CA LYS A 62 -6.13 -0.93 -7.10
C LYS A 62 -5.24 -0.78 -5.87
N LEU A 63 -5.11 -1.86 -5.09
CA LEU A 63 -4.24 -1.95 -3.91
C LEU A 63 -2.76 -1.83 -4.29
N LEU A 64 -2.34 -2.53 -5.34
CA LEU A 64 -0.97 -2.46 -5.88
C LEU A 64 -0.63 -1.06 -6.43
N TRP A 65 -1.58 -0.42 -7.12
CA TRP A 65 -1.35 0.95 -7.62
C TRP A 65 -1.31 1.97 -6.50
N TYR A 66 -2.14 1.79 -5.46
CA TYR A 66 -2.14 2.66 -4.29
C TYR A 66 -0.79 2.60 -3.53
N SER A 67 -0.21 1.41 -3.36
CA SER A 67 1.13 1.29 -2.76
C SER A 67 2.22 1.95 -3.61
N ARG A 68 2.21 1.74 -4.94
CA ARG A 68 3.17 2.40 -5.84
C ARG A 68 3.05 3.92 -5.85
N PHE A 69 1.83 4.45 -5.75
CA PHE A 69 1.61 5.88 -5.58
C PHE A 69 2.33 6.40 -4.33
N TRP A 70 2.16 5.74 -3.18
CA TRP A 70 2.80 6.13 -1.93
C TRP A 70 4.33 6.03 -1.98
N ILE A 71 4.88 5.00 -2.63
CA ILE A 71 6.32 4.88 -2.86
C ILE A 71 6.82 6.09 -3.65
N GLY A 72 6.18 6.40 -4.78
CA GLY A 72 6.56 7.54 -5.62
C GLY A 72 6.44 8.89 -4.89
N TYR A 73 5.36 9.07 -4.12
CA TYR A 73 5.13 10.26 -3.31
C TYR A 73 6.24 10.48 -2.28
N ASN A 74 6.60 9.44 -1.51
CA ASN A 74 7.65 9.51 -0.51
C ASN A 74 9.03 9.80 -1.13
N LEU A 75 9.37 9.14 -2.24
CA LEU A 75 10.63 9.38 -2.94
C LEU A 75 10.75 10.82 -3.46
N ARG A 76 9.63 11.40 -3.91
CA ARG A 76 9.58 12.81 -4.31
C ARG A 76 9.76 13.74 -3.10
N LYS A 77 9.03 13.51 -2.02
CA LYS A 77 9.11 14.29 -0.78
C LYS A 77 10.54 14.33 -0.23
N GLN A 78 11.18 13.18 -0.08
CA GLN A 78 12.58 13.10 0.37
C GLN A 78 13.56 13.82 -0.58
N ARG A 79 13.29 13.81 -1.89
CA ARG A 79 14.12 14.53 -2.87
C ARG A 79 13.99 16.04 -2.70
N GLU A 80 12.80 16.53 -2.40
CA GLU A 80 12.52 17.95 -2.17
C GLU A 80 13.17 18.42 -0.86
N GLU A 81 13.01 17.66 0.23
CA GLU A 81 13.65 17.92 1.52
C GLU A 81 15.18 18.02 1.39
N ARG A 82 15.82 17.05 0.71
CA ARG A 82 17.27 17.10 0.44
C ARG A 82 17.71 18.30 -0.42
N LYS A 83 16.84 18.80 -1.31
CA LYS A 83 17.14 19.99 -2.10
C LYS A 83 17.06 21.26 -1.26
N GLU A 84 16.13 21.32 -0.31
CA GLU A 84 16.00 22.43 0.61
C GLU A 84 17.15 22.50 1.61
N GLU A 85 17.56 21.34 2.16
CA GLU A 85 18.72 21.24 3.05
C GLU A 85 19.98 21.80 2.36
N LYS A 86 20.26 21.36 1.14
CA LYS A 86 21.36 21.87 0.31
C LYS A 86 21.28 23.37 -0.06
N ARG A 87 20.11 24.00 0.07
CA ARG A 87 19.93 25.45 -0.16
C ARG A 87 20.13 26.26 1.11
N ARG A 88 20.07 25.61 2.28
CA ARG A 88 20.22 26.22 3.60
C ARG A 88 21.67 26.15 4.10
N ASP A 89 22.44 25.17 3.62
CA ASP A 89 23.90 25.06 3.77
C ASP A 89 24.66 25.98 2.80
#